data_AF-A0A819ZRB9-F1
#
_entry.id   AF-A0A819ZRB9-F1
#
_cell.length_a   1.000
_cell.length_b   1.000
_cell.length_c   1.000
_cell.angle_alpha   90.00
_cell.angle_beta   90.00
_cell.angle_gamma   90.00
#
_symmetry.space_group_name_H-M   'P 1'
#
loop_
_entity.id
_entity.type
_entity.pdbx_description
1 polymer ?
#
loop_
_entity_poly.entity_id
_entity_poly.type
_entity_poly.pdbx_seq_one_letter_code
_entity_poly.pdbx_strand_id
1 'polypeptide(L)'
;MQANKIFASFLHIAKYDRKIIELTVIVLILTIDFSITSDHNEPILNDKMSVYRAQNYYTELLWKYMETMHGYEKAIKLFSELIVHVISWQTIHEEMRNNILRTLSPEDINELVPIMKSILRIS
;
A
#
# COMPACT_ATOMS: atom_id res chain seq x y z
N MET A 1 10.23 2.95 -15.86
CA MET A 1 11.49 2.38 -15.30
C MET A 1 11.46 2.23 -13.77
N GLN A 2 10.87 3.16 -13.00
CA GLN A 2 10.75 3.06 -11.53
C GLN A 2 9.78 1.96 -11.04
N ALA A 3 8.62 1.78 -11.68
CA ALA A 3 7.63 0.76 -11.29
C ALA A 3 8.22 -0.68 -11.29
N ASN A 4 8.99 -1.03 -12.33
CA ASN A 4 9.67 -2.32 -12.42
C ASN A 4 10.67 -2.53 -11.28
N LYS A 5 11.35 -1.45 -10.85
CA LYS A 5 12.33 -1.51 -9.75
C LYS A 5 11.63 -1.75 -8.41
N ILE A 6 10.50 -1.10 -8.17
CA ILE A 6 9.71 -1.27 -6.93
C ILE A 6 9.10 -2.67 -6.88
N PHE A 7 8.51 -3.14 -7.98
CA PHE A 7 7.95 -4.49 -8.04
C PHE A 7 9.04 -5.57 -7.88
N ALA A 8 10.21 -5.38 -8.50
CA ALA A 8 11.35 -6.27 -8.34
C ALA A 8 11.83 -6.35 -6.88
N SER A 9 11.78 -5.25 -6.14
CA SER A 9 12.11 -5.24 -4.72
C SER A 9 11.12 -6.03 -3.86
N PHE A 10 9.81 -5.85 -4.07
CA PHE A 10 8.81 -6.69 -3.40
C PHE A 10 8.97 -8.17 -3.75
N LEU A 11 9.27 -8.47 -5.02
CA LEU A 11 9.55 -9.85 -5.46
C LEU A 11 10.80 -10.43 -4.81
N HIS A 12 11.85 -9.62 -4.62
CA HIS A 12 13.07 -10.02 -3.94
C HIS A 12 12.79 -10.37 -2.47
N ILE A 13 12.04 -9.52 -1.75
CA ILE A 13 11.61 -9.80 -0.37
C ILE A 13 10.73 -11.06 -0.33
N ALA A 14 9.79 -11.21 -1.26
CA ALA A 14 8.90 -12.38 -1.33
C ALA A 14 9.66 -13.70 -1.54
N LYS A 15 10.70 -13.68 -2.39
CA LYS A 15 11.58 -14.84 -2.64
C LYS A 15 12.44 -15.18 -1.42
N TYR A 16 12.83 -14.16 -0.65
CA TYR A 16 13.63 -14.33 0.55
C TYR A 16 12.79 -14.87 1.71
N ASP A 17 11.62 -14.25 1.98
CA ASP A 17 10.67 -14.68 2.99
C ASP A 17 9.25 -14.22 2.64
N ARG A 18 8.42 -15.16 2.19
CA ARG A 18 7.05 -14.89 1.75
C ARG A 18 6.16 -14.33 2.87
N LYS A 19 6.36 -14.72 4.13
CA LYS A 19 5.51 -14.30 5.25
C LYS A 19 5.62 -12.79 5.50
N ILE A 20 6.77 -12.20 5.21
CA ILE A 20 6.97 -10.75 5.28
C ILE A 20 5.98 -10.03 4.36
N ILE A 21 5.81 -10.51 3.12
CA ILE A 21 4.88 -9.90 2.17
C ILE A 21 3.43 -10.13 2.58
N GLU A 22 3.08 -11.31 3.06
CA GLU A 22 1.72 -11.61 3.53
C GLU A 22 1.30 -10.68 4.67
N LEU A 23 2.15 -10.52 5.68
CA LEU A 23 1.93 -9.59 6.79
C LEU A 23 1.92 -8.13 6.32
N THR A 24 2.79 -7.77 5.37
CA THR A 24 2.81 -6.42 4.79
C THR A 24 1.49 -6.09 4.09
N VAL A 25 0.93 -7.01 3.31
CA VAL A 25 -0.36 -6.80 2.65
C VAL A 25 -1.47 -6.57 3.67
N ILE A 26 -1.48 -7.30 4.78
CA ILE A 26 -2.45 -7.08 5.87
C ILE A 26 -2.28 -5.68 6.46
N VAL A 27 -1.04 -5.27 6.76
CA VAL A 27 -0.75 -3.91 7.25
C VAL A 27 -1.24 -2.85 6.26
N LEU A 28 -0.98 -3.02 4.97
CA LEU A 28 -1.40 -2.09 3.92
C LEU A 28 -2.93 -1.98 3.79
N ILE A 29 -3.64 -3.11 3.84
CA ILE A 29 -5.11 -3.13 3.81
C ILE A 29 -5.70 -2.36 5.02
N LEU A 30 -5.05 -2.47 6.18
CA LEU A 30 -5.46 -1.81 7.41
C LEU A 30 -4.97 -0.37 7.54
N THR A 31 -4.12 0.10 6.62
CA THR A 31 -3.56 1.44 6.72
C THR A 31 -4.58 2.44 6.22
N ILE A 32 -5.26 3.08 7.17
CA ILE A 32 -6.19 4.19 6.99
C ILE A 32 -5.41 5.45 6.62
N ASP A 33 -6.00 6.35 5.85
CA ASP A 33 -5.44 7.66 5.51
C ASP A 33 -4.05 7.58 4.87
N PHE A 34 -3.80 6.54 4.06
CA PHE A 34 -2.49 6.36 3.46
C PHE A 34 -2.23 7.36 2.32
N SER A 35 -3.25 8.02 1.79
CA SER A 35 -3.08 8.93 0.64
C SER A 35 -2.16 10.11 0.97
N ILE A 36 -1.12 10.29 0.16
CA ILE A 36 -0.20 11.44 0.23
C ILE A 36 -0.94 12.76 -0.09
N THR A 37 -2.09 12.66 -0.77
CA THR A 37 -2.95 13.78 -1.13
C THR A 37 -4.16 13.81 -0.21
N SER A 38 -4.48 14.96 0.36
CA SER A 38 -5.68 15.20 1.16
C SER A 38 -6.94 15.13 0.28
N ASP A 39 -7.32 13.93 -0.15
CA ASP A 39 -8.51 13.69 -0.94
C ASP A 39 -9.70 13.52 0.00
N HIS A 40 -10.69 14.41 -0.10
CA HIS A 40 -11.87 14.48 0.78
C HIS A 40 -12.85 13.29 0.65
N ASN A 41 -12.51 12.28 -0.14
CA ASN A 41 -13.36 11.12 -0.48
C ASN A 41 -12.88 9.80 0.14
N GLU A 42 -12.13 9.84 1.25
CA GLU A 42 -11.83 8.61 1.97
C GLU A 42 -13.08 8.02 2.60
N PRO A 43 -13.29 6.69 2.51
CA PRO A 43 -14.45 6.04 3.11
C PRO A 43 -14.49 6.36 4.61
N ILE A 44 -15.61 6.91 5.07
CA ILE A 44 -15.85 7.15 6.48
C ILE A 44 -16.00 5.77 7.14
N LEU A 45 -14.91 5.28 7.74
CA LEU A 45 -14.94 4.07 8.55
C LEU A 45 -15.74 4.35 9.82
N ASN A 46 -16.76 3.53 10.08
CA ASN A 46 -17.64 3.66 11.26
C ASN A 46 -16.88 3.48 12.59
N ASP A 47 -15.77 2.73 12.59
CA ASP A 47 -14.93 2.50 13.77
C ASP A 47 -13.43 2.61 13.44
N LYS A 48 -12.97 3.85 13.26
CA LYS A 48 -11.55 4.15 13.01
C LYS A 48 -10.63 3.60 14.12
N MET A 49 -11.07 3.61 15.38
CA MET A 49 -10.26 3.19 16.52
C MET A 49 -9.94 1.69 16.45
N SER A 50 -10.91 0.85 16.13
CA SER A 50 -10.67 -0.59 15.96
C SER A 50 -9.73 -0.89 14.80
N VAL A 51 -9.81 -0.13 13.71
CA VAL A 51 -8.89 -0.31 12.57
C VAL A 51 -7.47 0.12 12.93
N TYR A 52 -7.26 1.25 13.64
CA TYR A 52 -5.93 1.63 14.13
C TYR A 52 -5.34 0.58 15.09
N ARG A 53 -6.16 -0.01 15.96
CA ARG A 53 -5.72 -1.11 16.85
C ARG A 53 -5.27 -2.33 16.05
N ALA A 54 -6.04 -2.72 15.03
CA ALA A 54 -5.67 -3.81 14.14
C ALA A 54 -4.38 -3.50 13.38
N GLN A 55 -4.26 -2.29 12.82
CA GLN A 55 -3.06 -1.83 12.11
C GLN A 55 -1.81 -1.92 13.01
N ASN A 56 -1.88 -1.40 14.24
CA ASN A 56 -0.79 -1.47 15.20
C ASN A 56 -0.42 -2.92 15.54
N TYR A 57 -1.42 -3.76 15.81
CA TYR A 57 -1.21 -5.18 16.11
C TYR A 57 -0.46 -5.90 14.98
N TYR A 58 -0.90 -5.74 13.73
CA TYR A 58 -0.25 -6.41 12.59
C TYR A 58 1.11 -5.80 12.24
N THR A 59 1.30 -4.49 12.47
CA THR A 59 2.60 -3.84 12.30
C THR A 59 3.61 -4.36 13.34
N GLU A 60 3.18 -4.50 14.60
CA GLU A 60 4.01 -5.08 15.66
C GLU A 60 4.31 -6.57 15.39
N LEU A 61 3.32 -7.32 14.89
CA LEU A 61 3.52 -8.71 14.49
C LEU A 61 4.55 -8.84 13.37
N LEU A 62 4.49 -7.97 12.35
CA LEU A 62 5.46 -7.91 11.26
C LEU A 62 6.87 -7.63 11.79
N TRP A 63 7.00 -6.62 12.66
CA TRP A 63 8.26 -6.28 13.29
C TRP A 63 8.85 -7.46 14.08
N LYS A 64 8.08 -8.03 15.01
CA LYS A 64 8.52 -9.16 15.84
C LYS A 64 8.87 -10.37 15.02
N TYR A 65 8.12 -10.65 13.96
CA TYR A 65 8.42 -11.73 13.03
C TYR A 65 9.77 -11.51 12.35
N MET A 66 10.02 -10.32 11.81
CA MET A 66 11.29 -9.99 11.17
C MET A 66 12.46 -10.11 12.15
N GLU A 67 12.32 -9.55 13.35
CA GLU A 67 13.35 -9.60 14.40
C GLU A 67 13.66 -11.04 14.83
N THR A 68 12.64 -11.84 15.08
CA THR A 68 12.79 -13.24 15.51
C THR A 68 13.45 -14.11 14.43
N MET A 69 13.07 -13.92 13.17
CA MET A 69 13.52 -14.79 12.08
C MET A 69 14.87 -14.38 11.48
N HIS A 70 15.19 -13.09 11.49
CA HIS A 70 16.33 -12.54 10.74
C HIS A 70 17.36 -11.83 11.63
N GLY A 71 17.06 -11.65 12.92
CA GLY A 71 17.88 -10.89 13.86
C GLY A 71 17.66 -9.39 13.73
N TYR A 72 17.96 -8.66 14.81
CA TYR A 72 17.65 -7.23 14.96
C TYR A 72 18.18 -6.36 13.81
N GLU A 73 19.47 -6.46 13.47
CA GLU A 73 20.08 -5.61 12.43
C GLU A 73 19.43 -5.81 11.05
N LYS A 74 19.18 -7.08 10.68
CA LYS A 74 18.57 -7.42 9.40
C LYS A 74 17.08 -7.05 9.37
N ALA A 75 16.40 -7.19 10.50
CA ALA A 75 15.01 -6.78 10.65
C ALA A 75 14.83 -5.28 10.45
N ILE A 76 15.70 -4.44 11.05
CA ILE A 76 15.70 -2.99 10.79
C ILE A 76 15.82 -2.69 9.30
N LYS A 77 16.79 -3.33 8.63
CA LYS A 77 17.03 -3.10 7.21
C LYS A 77 15.81 -3.50 6.37
N LEU A 78 15.28 -4.71 6.58
CA LEU A 78 14.10 -5.21 5.86
C LEU A 78 12.88 -4.33 6.10
N PHE A 79 12.63 -3.92 7.34
CA PHE A 79 11.50 -3.08 7.70
C PHE A 79 11.62 -1.68 7.09
N SER A 80 12.82 -1.09 7.10
CA SER A 80 13.08 0.22 6.49
C SER A 80 12.93 0.17 4.96
N GLU A 81 13.49 -0.86 4.31
CA GLU A 81 13.33 -1.08 2.87
C GLU A 81 11.84 -1.24 2.51
N LEU A 82 11.09 -1.99 3.32
CA LEU A 82 9.66 -2.19 3.13
C LEU A 82 8.88 -0.86 3.16
N ILE A 83 9.12 -0.02 4.18
CA ILE A 83 8.49 1.30 4.28
C ILE A 83 8.79 2.15 3.05
N VAL A 84 10.06 2.22 2.63
CA VAL A 84 10.47 2.99 1.45
C VAL A 84 9.76 2.49 0.19
N HIS A 85 9.66 1.18 0.01
CA HIS A 85 8.99 0.58 -1.15
C HIS A 85 7.50 0.86 -1.15
N VAL A 86 6.87 0.80 0.02
CA VAL A 86 5.46 1.13 0.19
C VAL A 86 5.21 2.60 -0.17
N ILE A 87 5.95 3.56 0.39
CA ILE A 87 5.80 4.99 0.06
C ILE A 87 6.01 5.23 -1.44
N SER A 88 7.04 4.61 -2.03
CA SER A 88 7.33 4.74 -3.45
C SER A 88 6.19 4.21 -4.34
N TRP A 89 5.57 3.10 -3.93
CA TRP A 89 4.41 2.55 -4.61
C TRP A 89 3.24 3.53 -4.64
N GLN A 90 2.99 4.25 -3.54
CA GLN A 90 1.92 5.25 -3.49
C GLN A 90 2.15 6.41 -4.45
N THR A 91 3.38 6.92 -4.53
CA THR A 91 3.72 7.98 -5.49
C THR A 91 3.42 7.55 -6.91
N ILE A 92 3.78 6.30 -7.27
CA ILE A 92 3.47 5.74 -8.59
C ILE A 92 1.98 5.55 -8.80
N HIS A 93 1.25 5.08 -7.79
CA HIS A 93 -0.20 4.93 -7.86
C HIS A 93 -0.87 6.27 -8.16
N GLU A 94 -0.48 7.34 -7.47
CA GLU A 94 -0.98 8.69 -7.70
C GLU A 94 -0.62 9.23 -9.09
N GLU A 95 0.61 9.03 -9.55
CA GLU A 95 1.03 9.42 -10.90
C GLU A 95 0.22 8.67 -11.98
N MET A 96 0.04 7.36 -11.81
CA MET A 96 -0.76 6.53 -12.70
C MET A 96 -2.22 7.00 -12.73
N ARG A 97 -2.82 7.24 -11.56
CA ARG A 97 -4.18 7.75 -11.42
C ARG A 97 -4.35 9.08 -12.17
N ASN A 98 -3.46 10.03 -11.91
CA ASN A 98 -3.50 11.35 -12.56
C ASN A 98 -3.33 11.28 -14.07
N ASN A 99 -2.47 10.38 -14.57
CA ASN A 99 -2.30 10.18 -16.01
C ASN A 99 -3.54 9.57 -16.67
N ILE A 100 -4.20 8.62 -16.01
CA ILE A 100 -5.45 8.03 -16.50
C ILE A 100 -6.56 9.09 -16.52
N LEU A 101 -6.75 9.81 -15.42
CA LEU A 101 -7.77 10.87 -15.32
C LEU A 101 -7.60 11.99 -16.35
N ARG A 102 -6.36 12.34 -16.71
CA ARG A 102 -6.08 13.32 -17.79
C ARG A 102 -6.41 12.82 -19.19
N THR A 103 -6.51 11.50 -19.37
CA THR A 103 -6.73 10.88 -20.67
C THR A 103 -8.20 10.56 -20.93
N LEU A 104 -8.99 10.36 -19.88
CA LEU A 104 -10.41 10.01 -19.98
C LEU A 104 -11.27 11.23 -20.33
N SER A 105 -12.15 11.08 -21.31
CA SER A 105 -13.25 12.01 -21.55
C SER A 105 -14.39 11.79 -20.55
N PRO A 106 -15.31 12.77 -20.37
CA PRO A 106 -16.50 12.58 -19.53
C PRO A 106 -17.35 11.37 -19.95
N GLU A 107 -17.43 11.07 -21.24
CA GLU A 107 -18.12 9.91 -21.79
C GLU A 107 -17.44 8.60 -21.35
N ASP A 108 -16.11 8.54 -21.41
CA ASP A 108 -15.34 7.35 -21.00
C ASP A 108 -15.53 7.05 -19.50
N ILE A 109 -15.63 8.10 -18.66
CA ILE A 109 -15.83 7.95 -17.22
C ILE A 109 -17.16 7.23 -16.90
N ASN A 110 -18.22 7.52 -17.66
CA ASN A 110 -19.52 6.89 -17.44
C ASN A 110 -19.50 5.39 -17.74
N GLU A 111 -18.73 4.99 -18.75
CA GLU A 111 -18.55 3.61 -19.19
C GLU A 111 -17.60 2.78 -18.30
N LEU A 112 -16.90 3.42 -17.36
CA LEU A 112 -16.03 2.69 -16.43
C LEU A 112 -16.84 1.73 -15.55
N VAL A 113 -16.37 0.48 -15.45
CA VAL A 113 -16.92 -0.50 -14.52
C VAL A 113 -16.67 -0.09 -13.06
N PRO A 114 -17.51 -0.54 -12.11
CA PRO A 114 -17.43 -0.11 -10.70
C PRO A 114 -16.06 -0.28 -10.06
N ILE A 115 -15.33 -1.35 -10.39
CA ILE A 115 -13.98 -1.59 -9.84
C ILE A 115 -12.96 -0.57 -10.36
N MET A 116 -13.07 -0.13 -11.62
CA MET A 116 -12.18 0.90 -12.17
C MET A 116 -12.49 2.26 -11.56
N LYS A 117 -13.78 2.59 -11.38
CA LYS A 117 -14.22 3.79 -10.66
C LYS A 117 -13.68 3.81 -9.22
N SER A 118 -13.77 2.68 -8.52
CA SER A 118 -13.21 2.53 -7.15
C SER A 118 -11.69 2.70 -7.10
N ILE A 119 -10.94 2.11 -8.03
CA ILE A 119 -9.47 2.23 -8.08
C ILE A 119 -9.04 3.67 -8.38
N LEU A 120 -9.74 4.33 -9.31
CA LEU A 120 -9.45 5.71 -9.72
C LEU A 120 -10.04 6.76 -8.78
N ARG A 121 -10.78 6.34 -7.74
CA ARG A 121 -11.51 7.21 -6.79
C ARG A 121 -12.49 8.17 -7.49
N ILE A 122 -13.16 7.67 -8.53
CA ILE A 122 -14.22 8.39 -9.25
C ILE A 122 -15.57 7.93 -8.69
N SER A 123 -16.39 8.88 -8.25
CA SER A 123 -17.77 8.66 -7.76
C SER A 123 -18.76 8.45 -8.89
#